data_AF-A0A1G5TT03-F1
#
_entry.id   AF-A0A1G5TT03-F1
#
_cell.length_a   1.000
_cell.length_b   1.000
_cell.length_c   1.000
_cell.angle_alpha   90.00
_cell.angle_beta   90.00
_cell.angle_gamma   90.00
#
_symmetry.space_group_name_H-M   'P 1'
#
loop_
_entity.id
_entity.type
_entity.pdbx_description
1 polymer ?
#
loop_
_entity_poly.entity_id
_entity_poly.type
_entity_poly.pdbx_seq_one_letter_code
_entity_poly.pdbx_strand_id
1 'polypeptide(L)'
;MSEDGIDPEKAVAIRLRARLAVVERAAWFGLVHAMKTRPAETEAYIASERARCTDGFGSGSWAKDLTDAERKMLADEVDAGLAQLIEDARGEV
;
A
#
# COMPACT_ATOMS: atom_id res chain seq x y z
N MET A 1 -21.30 -29.38 -18.17
CA MET A 1 -21.64 -28.65 -16.93
C MET A 1 -21.25 -29.54 -15.76
N SER A 2 -20.11 -29.29 -15.12
CA SER A 2 -19.84 -29.79 -13.76
C SER A 2 -20.08 -28.60 -12.82
N GLU A 3 -21.00 -28.76 -11.88
CA GLU A 3 -21.62 -27.69 -11.08
C GLU A 3 -20.77 -27.12 -9.92
N ASP A 4 -19.49 -27.48 -9.74
CA ASP A 4 -18.67 -27.01 -8.59
C ASP A 4 -17.27 -26.45 -8.96
N GLY A 5 -17.06 -26.06 -10.22
CA GLY A 5 -15.76 -25.54 -10.68
C GLY A 5 -15.64 -24.02 -10.65
N ILE A 6 -14.59 -23.47 -10.05
CA ILE A 6 -14.20 -22.07 -10.30
C ILE A 6 -13.72 -21.97 -11.75
N ASP A 7 -14.35 -21.10 -12.52
CA ASP A 7 -13.94 -20.74 -13.88
C ASP A 7 -12.41 -20.47 -13.94
N PRO A 8 -11.66 -21.06 -14.90
CA PRO A 8 -10.21 -20.93 -14.95
C PRO A 8 -9.70 -19.49 -15.05
N GLU A 9 -10.38 -18.61 -15.78
CA GLU A 9 -10.02 -17.20 -15.89
C GLU A 9 -10.28 -16.47 -14.57
N LYS A 10 -11.42 -16.77 -13.91
CA LYS A 10 -11.71 -16.26 -12.56
C LYS A 10 -10.69 -16.77 -11.53
N ALA A 11 -10.23 -18.01 -11.65
CA ALA A 11 -9.27 -18.61 -10.74
C ALA A 11 -7.91 -17.88 -10.80
N VAL A 12 -7.48 -17.41 -11.98
CA VAL A 12 -6.26 -16.59 -12.11
C VAL A 12 -6.42 -15.27 -11.34
N ALA A 13 -7.53 -14.56 -11.54
CA ALA A 13 -7.79 -13.30 -10.84
C ALA A 13 -7.92 -13.49 -9.32
N ILE A 14 -8.55 -14.57 -8.86
CA ILE A 14 -8.65 -14.91 -7.43
C ILE A 14 -7.27 -15.17 -6.84
N ARG A 15 -6.42 -15.94 -7.51
CA ARG A 15 -5.05 -16.21 -7.04
C ARG A 15 -4.20 -14.95 -7.00
N LEU A 16 -4.35 -14.04 -7.95
CA LEU A 16 -3.67 -12.75 -7.92
C LEU A 16 -4.12 -11.92 -6.71
N ARG A 17 -5.43 -11.82 -6.48
CA ARG A 17 -5.98 -11.13 -5.29
C ARG A 17 -5.48 -11.74 -4.00
N ALA A 18 -5.45 -13.07 -3.90
CA ALA A 18 -4.94 -13.76 -2.72
C ALA A 18 -3.46 -13.42 -2.47
N ARG A 19 -2.63 -13.32 -3.52
CA ARG A 19 -1.22 -12.94 -3.38
C ARG A 19 -1.07 -11.49 -2.91
N LEU A 20 -1.86 -10.56 -3.46
CA LEU A 20 -1.86 -9.16 -3.01
C LEU A 20 -2.29 -9.07 -1.54
N ALA A 21 -3.39 -9.72 -1.18
CA ALA A 21 -3.89 -9.76 0.19
C ALA A 21 -2.85 -10.34 1.17
N VAL A 22 -2.10 -11.37 0.79
CA VAL A 22 -1.01 -11.92 1.63
C VAL A 22 0.06 -10.86 1.91
N VAL A 23 0.50 -10.13 0.88
CA VAL A 23 1.53 -9.08 1.04
C VAL A 23 0.99 -7.93 1.89
N GLU A 24 -0.24 -7.47 1.62
CA GLU A 24 -0.91 -6.42 2.39
C GLU A 24 -1.03 -6.81 3.87
N ARG A 25 -1.45 -8.05 4.17
CA ARG A 25 -1.57 -8.53 5.55
C ARG A 25 -0.22 -8.67 6.24
N ALA A 26 0.81 -9.14 5.54
CA ALA A 26 2.15 -9.23 6.10
C ALA A 26 2.72 -7.84 6.45
N ALA A 27 2.57 -6.87 5.55
CA ALA A 27 2.95 -5.48 5.80
C ALA A 27 2.17 -4.89 6.99
N TRP A 28 0.86 -5.13 7.05
CA TRP A 28 0.01 -4.69 8.16
C TRP A 28 0.46 -5.25 9.51
N PHE A 29 0.74 -6.55 9.59
CA PHE A 29 1.23 -7.17 10.83
C PHE A 29 2.57 -6.59 11.28
N GLY A 30 3.48 -6.33 10.33
CA GLY A 30 4.74 -5.66 10.60
C GLY A 30 4.54 -4.25 11.13
N LEU A 31 3.65 -3.46 10.50
CA LEU A 31 3.33 -2.11 10.92
C LEU A 31 2.74 -2.07 12.32
N VAL A 32 1.70 -2.87 12.60
CA VAL A 32 1.08 -2.91 13.94
C VAL A 32 2.09 -3.35 14.99
N HIS A 33 2.94 -4.32 14.70
CA HIS A 33 4.01 -4.71 15.63
C HIS A 33 5.02 -3.58 15.89
N ALA A 34 5.41 -2.84 14.84
CA ALA A 34 6.29 -1.69 14.96
C ALA A 34 5.64 -0.57 15.79
N MET A 35 4.35 -0.27 15.55
CA MET A 35 3.59 0.71 16.34
C MET A 35 3.46 0.29 17.81
N LYS A 36 3.30 -1.00 18.10
CA LYS A 36 3.25 -1.50 19.50
C LYS A 36 4.57 -1.40 20.24
N THR A 37 5.69 -1.51 19.52
CA THR A 37 7.03 -1.62 20.12
C THR A 37 7.81 -0.31 20.11
N ARG A 38 7.61 0.51 19.09
CA ARG A 38 8.33 1.76 18.82
C ARG A 38 7.43 2.76 18.07
N PRO A 39 6.35 3.26 18.71
CA PRO A 39 5.33 4.08 18.04
C PRO A 39 5.91 5.38 17.46
N ALA A 40 6.67 6.13 18.27
CA ALA A 40 7.20 7.43 17.86
C ALA A 40 8.19 7.31 16.69
N GLU A 41 9.10 6.33 16.73
CA GLU A 41 10.04 6.09 15.63
C GLU A 41 9.34 5.60 14.37
N THR A 42 8.31 4.76 14.52
CA THR A 42 7.53 4.25 13.39
C THR A 42 6.77 5.38 12.70
N GLU A 43 6.08 6.24 13.45
CA GLU A 43 5.37 7.40 12.89
C GLU A 43 6.33 8.37 12.20
N ALA A 44 7.47 8.68 12.82
CA ALA A 44 8.49 9.54 12.22
C ALA A 44 9.06 8.93 10.92
N TYR A 45 9.29 7.62 10.90
CA TYR A 45 9.75 6.92 9.70
C TYR A 45 8.73 7.00 8.57
N ILE A 46 7.46 6.71 8.83
CA ILE A 46 6.41 6.75 7.79
C ILE A 46 6.21 8.19 7.30
N ALA A 47 6.22 9.20 8.17
CA ALA A 47 6.17 10.59 7.76
C ALA A 47 7.34 10.97 6.82
N SER A 48 8.56 10.47 7.11
CA SER A 48 9.72 10.68 6.24
C SER A 48 9.58 9.98 4.87
N GLU A 49 8.94 8.80 4.84
CA GLU A 49 8.68 8.07 3.60
C GLU A 49 7.60 8.74 2.77
N ARG A 50 6.54 9.27 3.41
CA ARG A 50 5.49 10.05 2.74
C ARG A 50 6.08 11.25 1.99
N ALA A 51 6.96 12.01 2.65
CA ALA A 51 7.65 13.13 2.01
C ALA A 51 8.51 12.67 0.82
N ARG A 52 9.28 11.58 0.98
CA ARG A 52 10.09 11.00 -0.10
C ARG A 52 9.26 10.49 -1.26
N CYS A 53 8.09 9.91 -1.00
CA CYS A 53 7.16 9.49 -2.03
C CYS A 53 6.73 10.72 -2.83
N THR A 54 6.20 11.76 -2.18
CA THR A 54 5.78 13.02 -2.83
C THR A 54 6.89 13.64 -3.69
N ASP A 55 8.12 13.69 -3.18
CA ASP A 55 9.28 14.21 -3.93
C ASP A 55 9.71 13.29 -5.08
N GLY A 56 9.67 11.98 -4.85
CA GLY A 56 10.11 10.92 -5.76
C GLY A 56 9.11 10.56 -6.85
N PHE A 57 7.82 10.88 -6.68
CA PHE A 57 6.82 10.85 -7.76
C PHE A 57 7.22 11.75 -8.93
N GLY A 58 8.06 12.77 -8.73
CA GLY A 58 8.59 13.57 -9.84
C GLY A 58 9.84 12.98 -10.51
N SER A 59 10.45 11.92 -9.97
CA SER A 59 11.70 11.36 -10.47
C SER A 59 11.44 10.38 -11.64
N GLY A 60 11.96 10.69 -12.82
CA GLY A 60 11.58 10.07 -14.11
C GLY A 60 11.85 8.56 -14.29
N SER A 61 12.31 7.84 -13.26
CA SER A 61 12.41 6.37 -13.30
C SER A 61 11.13 5.65 -12.88
N TRP A 62 10.32 6.27 -12.02
CA TRP A 62 9.10 5.67 -11.49
C TRP A 62 7.87 6.31 -12.11
N ALA A 63 6.84 5.50 -12.42
CA ALA A 63 5.66 5.94 -13.16
C ALA A 63 6.02 6.73 -14.44
N LYS A 64 7.05 6.29 -15.16
CA LYS A 64 7.60 6.96 -16.35
C LYS A 64 6.63 7.00 -17.54
N ASP A 65 5.64 6.10 -17.51
CA ASP A 65 4.55 5.98 -18.46
C ASP A 65 3.44 7.02 -18.23
N LEU A 66 3.42 7.65 -17.05
CA LEU A 66 2.43 8.67 -16.70
C LEU A 66 2.86 10.07 -17.16
N THR A 67 1.88 10.96 -17.32
CA THR A 67 2.08 12.41 -17.43
C THR A 67 2.38 13.04 -16.07
N ASP A 68 2.83 14.30 -16.05
CA ASP A 68 3.08 15.02 -14.79
C ASP A 68 1.80 15.16 -13.93
N ALA A 69 0.66 15.39 -14.57
CA ALA A 69 -0.64 15.49 -13.88
C ALA A 69 -1.04 14.15 -13.25
N GLU A 70 -0.86 13.04 -13.95
CA GLU A 70 -1.15 11.69 -13.44
C GLU A 70 -0.19 11.29 -12.31
N ARG A 71 1.11 11.62 -12.42
CA ARG A 71 2.07 11.41 -11.33
C ARG A 71 1.72 12.22 -10.09
N LYS A 72 1.27 13.47 -10.27
CA LYS A 72 0.77 14.27 -9.16
C LYS A 72 -0.45 13.64 -8.51
N MET A 73 -1.44 13.21 -9.30
CA MET A 73 -2.62 12.52 -8.76
C MET A 73 -2.23 11.25 -7.99
N LEU A 74 -1.34 10.43 -8.55
CA LEU A 74 -0.84 9.23 -7.89
C LEU A 74 -0.11 9.56 -6.57
N ALA A 75 0.63 10.67 -6.54
CA ALA A 75 1.27 11.16 -5.33
C ALA A 75 0.28 11.52 -4.23
N ASP A 76 -0.74 12.30 -4.60
CA ASP A 76 -1.75 12.75 -3.66
C ASP A 76 -2.56 11.55 -3.11
N GLU A 77 -2.87 10.54 -3.93
CA GLU A 77 -3.55 9.30 -3.52
C GLU A 77 -2.69 8.44 -2.56
N VAL A 78 -1.40 8.27 -2.87
CA VAL A 78 -0.49 7.51 -1.99
C VAL A 78 -0.28 8.23 -0.66
N ASP A 79 -0.15 9.56 -0.67
CA ASP A 79 -0.02 10.33 0.56
C ASP A 79 -1.28 10.20 1.44
N ALA A 80 -2.47 10.33 0.85
CA ALA A 80 -3.74 10.14 1.56
C ALA A 80 -3.87 8.71 2.13
N GLY A 81 -3.52 7.68 1.35
CA GLY A 81 -3.54 6.30 1.80
C GLY A 81 -2.58 6.02 2.95
N LEU A 82 -1.35 6.55 2.89
CA LEU A 82 -0.38 6.42 3.98
C LEU A 82 -0.79 7.20 5.24
N ALA A 83 -1.46 8.34 5.09
CA ALA A 83 -2.03 9.08 6.22
C ALA A 83 -3.09 8.23 6.95
N GLN A 84 -4.06 7.67 6.20
CA GLN A 84 -5.11 6.83 6.77
C GLN A 84 -4.53 5.57 7.43
N LEU A 85 -3.52 4.97 6.81
CA LEU A 85 -2.88 3.76 7.33
C LEU A 85 -2.26 3.96 8.73
N ILE A 86 -1.69 5.14 9.00
CA ILE A 86 -1.19 5.48 10.34
C ILE A 86 -2.34 5.57 11.35
N GLU A 87 -3.42 6.25 10.99
CA GLU A 87 -4.58 6.40 11.88
C GLU A 87 -5.22 5.04 12.19
N ASP A 88 -5.35 4.16 11.19
CA ASP A 88 -5.85 2.80 11.40
C ASP A 88 -4.91 2.02 12.34
N ALA A 89 -3.59 2.15 12.16
CA ALA A 89 -2.61 1.46 12.99
C ALA A 89 -2.61 1.96 14.45
N ARG A 90 -2.90 3.25 14.66
CA ARG A 90 -3.10 3.83 16.01
C ARG A 90 -4.32 3.24 16.72
N GLY A 91 -5.36 2.83 15.98
CA GLY A 91 -6.55 2.18 16.54
C GLY A 91 -6.32 0.74 17.05
N GLU A 92 -5.19 0.12 16.67
CA GLU A 92 -4.86 -1.29 17.00
C GLU A 92 -3.89 -1.44 18.18
N VAL A 93 -3.37 -0.33 18.71
CA VAL A 93 -2.35 -0.28 19.77
C VAL A 93 -2.87 0.19 21.11
#